data_AF-F2NF24-F1
#
_entry.id   AF-F2NF24-F1
#
_cell.length_a   1.000
_cell.length_b   1.000
_cell.length_c   1.000
_cell.angle_alpha   90.00
_cell.angle_beta   90.00
_cell.angle_gamma   90.00
#
_symmetry.space_group_name_H-M   'P 1'
#
loop_
_entity.id
_entity.type
_entity.pdbx_description
1 polymer ?
#
loop_
_entity_poly.entity_id
_entity_poly.type
_entity_poly.pdbx_seq_one_letter_code
_entity_poly.pdbx_strand_id
1 'polypeptide(L)'
;MLKGLYYLIQSTTEPFYTVIWQTRYFFIDYWSLVHFANGFIIMLILQNMKVRRPSVMLTFLLLLWEIVELWFVYAAIDVFRPEIIPDQFTDLIIGLLGGLARLKVSCRQKATRWRLGGVYQFSPDMLAELAVAVGMACIWVTYYDYTYNVPFFNSPGLNWFACTLWSLWLFFILCVYNFWHYLLNSTLMSLAATWLVYFPLLLLFEGIGYYILEIRLVTTESPLMFGLIHGTPTLKGFYLIACFLAVFLSYAFKAAIKMCFPKAQPILWKDQKIGFNS
;
A
#
# COMPACT_ATOMS: atom_id res chain seq x y z
N MET A 1 21.19 -7.74 -21.58
CA MET A 1 20.18 -7.98 -20.53
C MET A 1 20.48 -7.21 -19.24
N LEU A 2 21.66 -7.38 -18.62
CA LEU A 2 22.02 -6.69 -17.37
C LEU A 2 21.98 -5.15 -17.43
N LYS A 3 22.44 -4.52 -18.53
CA LYS A 3 22.33 -3.06 -18.71
C LYS A 3 20.89 -2.55 -18.70
N GLY A 4 19.96 -3.29 -19.31
CA GLY A 4 18.55 -2.88 -19.35
C GLY A 4 17.92 -2.95 -17.95
N LEU A 5 18.21 -4.00 -17.20
CA LEU A 5 17.79 -4.13 -15.81
C LEU A 5 18.40 -3.04 -14.92
N TYR A 6 19.69 -2.71 -15.12
CA TYR A 6 20.37 -1.61 -14.44
C TYR A 6 19.64 -0.29 -14.65
N TYR A 7 19.39 0.10 -15.91
CA TYR A 7 18.72 1.37 -16.21
C TYR A 7 17.29 1.39 -15.68
N LEU A 8 16.57 0.27 -15.77
CA LEU A 8 15.24 0.15 -15.20
C LEU A 8 15.24 0.37 -13.69
N ILE A 9 16.15 -0.27 -12.95
CA ILE A 9 16.29 -0.08 -11.50
C ILE A 9 16.61 1.38 -11.23
N GLN A 10 17.66 1.91 -11.85
CA GLN A 10 18.12 3.28 -11.63
C GLN A 10 17.02 4.31 -11.91
N SER A 11 16.33 4.22 -13.04
CA SER A 11 15.27 5.18 -13.40
C SER A 11 14.05 5.08 -12.48
N THR A 12 13.79 3.90 -11.92
CA THR A 12 12.69 3.68 -10.97
C THR A 12 13.05 4.15 -9.56
N THR A 13 14.31 4.02 -9.15
CA THR A 13 14.77 4.41 -7.81
C THR A 13 15.22 5.87 -7.72
N GLU A 14 15.64 6.50 -8.82
CA GLU A 14 16.13 7.88 -8.84
C GLU A 14 15.17 8.89 -8.18
N PRO A 15 13.84 8.85 -8.42
CA PRO A 15 12.93 9.78 -7.79
C PRO A 15 12.94 9.70 -6.26
N PHE A 16 13.21 8.52 -5.69
CA PHE A 16 13.19 8.31 -4.24
C PHE A 16 14.33 9.03 -3.51
N TYR A 17 15.44 9.33 -4.21
CA TYR A 17 16.55 10.14 -3.70
C TYR A 17 16.26 11.66 -3.68
N THR A 18 15.01 12.07 -3.96
CA THR A 18 14.63 13.49 -3.88
C THR A 18 14.61 13.94 -2.41
N VAL A 19 15.58 14.77 -2.06
CA VAL A 19 15.73 15.31 -0.70
C VAL A 19 14.58 16.26 -0.37
N ILE A 20 13.88 15.95 0.72
CA ILE A 20 12.81 16.79 1.29
C ILE A 20 13.41 17.77 2.30
N TRP A 21 14.33 17.29 3.14
CA TRP A 21 14.95 18.07 4.21
C TRP A 21 16.34 17.54 4.57
N GLN A 22 17.31 18.44 4.72
CA GLN A 22 18.69 18.05 5.04
C GLN A 22 19.30 18.98 6.10
N THR A 23 20.00 18.37 7.05
CA THR A 23 20.81 19.06 8.07
C THR A 23 22.18 18.39 8.20
N ARG A 24 23.00 18.83 9.15
CA ARG A 24 24.28 18.19 9.46
C ARG A 24 24.13 16.75 9.96
N TYR A 25 22.98 16.40 10.56
CA TYR A 25 22.78 15.12 11.26
C TYR A 25 21.66 14.26 10.67
N PHE A 26 20.74 14.86 9.94
CA PHE A 26 19.57 14.19 9.38
C PHE A 26 19.45 14.47 7.89
N PHE A 27 19.01 13.45 7.16
CA PHE A 27 18.75 13.49 5.73
C PHE A 27 17.39 12.81 5.49
N ILE A 28 16.38 13.59 5.14
CA ILE A 28 15.04 13.08 4.86
C ILE A 28 14.77 13.28 3.37
N ASP A 29 14.56 12.17 2.68
CA ASP A 29 14.16 12.09 1.28
C ASP A 29 12.86 11.26 1.16
N TYR A 30 12.51 10.82 -0.05
CA TYR A 30 11.36 9.93 -0.21
C TYR A 30 11.66 8.49 0.22
N TRP A 31 12.93 8.03 0.19
CA TRP A 31 13.31 6.73 0.77
C TRP A 31 13.00 6.66 2.26
N SER A 32 13.16 7.74 3.00
CA SER A 32 12.77 7.80 4.42
C SER A 32 11.32 7.32 4.65
N LEU A 33 10.37 7.65 3.77
CA LEU A 33 8.99 7.15 3.88
C LEU A 33 8.90 5.63 3.71
N VAL A 34 9.71 5.09 2.79
CA VAL A 34 9.83 3.65 2.56
C VAL A 34 10.45 2.96 3.78
N HIS A 35 11.52 3.51 4.37
CA HIS A 35 12.11 2.97 5.60
C HIS A 35 11.11 2.97 6.76
N PHE A 36 10.32 4.04 6.92
CA PHE A 36 9.25 4.09 7.92
C PHE A 36 8.22 2.98 7.71
N ALA A 37 7.73 2.82 6.47
CA ALA A 37 6.77 1.78 6.11
C ALA A 37 7.34 0.38 6.35
N ASN A 38 8.59 0.14 5.94
CA ASN A 38 9.30 -1.13 6.17
C ASN A 38 9.41 -1.44 7.66
N GLY A 39 9.84 -0.48 8.47
CA GLY A 39 9.92 -0.64 9.92
C GLY A 39 8.58 -0.98 10.57
N PHE A 40 7.50 -0.33 10.12
CA PHE A 40 6.14 -0.63 10.56
C PHE A 40 5.71 -2.06 10.19
N ILE A 41 5.93 -2.46 8.93
CA ILE A 41 5.56 -3.78 8.40
C ILE A 41 6.37 -4.89 9.07
N ILE A 42 7.69 -4.74 9.20
CA ILE A 42 8.56 -5.73 9.85
C ILE A 42 8.13 -5.90 11.31
N MET A 43 7.89 -4.82 12.05
CA MET A 43 7.40 -4.91 13.43
C MET A 43 6.06 -5.66 13.51
N LEU A 44 5.14 -5.39 12.58
CA LEU A 44 3.86 -6.07 12.50
C LEU A 44 4.03 -7.58 12.27
N ILE A 45 4.91 -7.98 11.35
CA ILE A 45 5.25 -9.38 11.09
C ILE A 45 5.84 -10.02 12.35
N LEU A 46 6.85 -9.39 12.97
CA LEU A 46 7.51 -9.91 14.18
C LEU A 46 6.53 -10.09 15.35
N GLN A 47 5.59 -9.16 15.53
CA GLN A 47 4.52 -9.28 16.52
C GLN A 47 3.56 -10.45 16.21
N ASN A 48 3.18 -10.63 14.95
CA ASN A 48 2.29 -11.70 14.52
C ASN A 48 2.95 -13.08 14.64
N MET A 49 4.27 -13.17 14.40
CA MET A 49 5.07 -14.37 14.63
C MET A 49 5.35 -14.64 16.12
N LYS A 50 4.87 -13.78 17.02
CA LYS A 50 5.07 -13.88 18.48
C LYS A 50 6.56 -13.94 18.89
N VAL A 51 7.42 -13.21 18.16
CA VAL A 51 8.84 -13.09 18.53
C VAL A 51 8.96 -12.48 19.92
N ARG A 52 9.79 -13.07 20.80
CA ARG A 52 9.87 -12.70 22.23
C ARG A 52 10.30 -11.25 22.47
N ARG A 53 11.20 -10.73 21.62
CA ARG A 53 11.74 -9.36 21.70
C ARG A 53 11.70 -8.71 20.31
N PRO A 54 10.50 -8.35 19.81
CA PRO A 54 10.34 -7.92 18.42
C PRO A 54 11.06 -6.61 18.13
N SER A 55 11.18 -5.69 19.08
CA SER A 55 11.94 -4.45 18.90
C SER A 55 13.44 -4.68 18.71
N VAL A 56 14.03 -5.60 19.49
CA VAL A 56 15.46 -5.95 19.34
C VAL A 56 15.70 -6.61 17.99
N MET A 57 14.80 -7.51 17.58
CA MET A 57 14.88 -8.17 16.27
C MET A 57 14.71 -7.16 15.12
N LEU A 58 13.80 -6.18 15.25
CA LEU A 58 13.66 -5.11 14.27
C LEU A 58 14.96 -4.31 14.14
N THR A 59 15.55 -3.85 15.25
CA THR A 59 16.82 -3.11 15.23
C THR A 59 17.92 -3.91 14.56
N PHE A 60 18.02 -5.20 14.85
CA PHE A 60 19.00 -6.09 14.22
C PHE A 60 18.77 -6.23 12.70
N LEU A 61 17.52 -6.40 12.26
CA LEU A 61 17.19 -6.52 10.83
C LEU A 61 17.45 -5.22 10.07
N LEU A 62 17.14 -4.06 10.65
CA LEU A 62 17.44 -2.76 10.04
C LEU A 62 18.96 -2.56 9.93
N LEU A 63 19.73 -2.82 11.00
CA LEU A 63 21.20 -2.76 10.93
C LEU A 63 21.79 -3.71 9.88
N LEU A 64 21.26 -4.92 9.77
CA LEU A 64 21.70 -5.88 8.77
C LEU A 64 21.39 -5.39 7.34
N TRP A 65 20.26 -4.71 7.15
CA TRP A 65 19.90 -4.11 5.86
C TRP A 65 20.89 -3.02 5.46
N GLU A 66 21.21 -2.08 6.34
CA GLU A 66 22.22 -1.01 6.07
C GLU A 66 23.59 -1.61 5.68
N ILE A 67 24.01 -2.70 6.34
CA ILE A 67 25.25 -3.41 6.00
C ILE A 67 25.19 -3.99 4.59
N VAL A 68 24.05 -4.58 4.22
CA VAL A 68 23.82 -5.16 2.88
C VAL A 68 23.83 -4.06 1.82
N GLU A 69 23.24 -2.92 2.11
CA GLU A 69 23.24 -1.73 1.24
C GLU A 69 24.64 -1.19 1.00
N LEU A 70 25.42 -0.96 2.06
CA LEU A 70 26.83 -0.59 1.94
C LEU A 70 27.61 -1.63 1.13
N TRP A 71 27.35 -2.92 1.37
CA TRP A 71 27.98 -3.98 0.59
C TRP A 71 27.60 -3.91 -0.90
N PHE A 72 26.35 -3.59 -1.25
CA PHE A 72 25.94 -3.38 -2.64
C PHE A 72 26.62 -2.18 -3.28
N VAL A 73 26.80 -1.07 -2.55
CA VAL A 73 27.57 0.08 -3.05
C VAL A 73 29.00 -0.32 -3.41
N TYR A 74 29.66 -1.16 -2.61
CA TYR A 74 31.04 -1.61 -2.86
C TYR A 74 31.15 -2.77 -3.86
N ALA A 75 30.18 -3.68 -3.90
CA ALA A 75 30.23 -4.90 -4.71
C ALA A 75 29.55 -4.75 -6.08
N ALA A 76 28.54 -3.89 -6.20
CA ALA A 76 27.70 -3.75 -7.38
C ALA A 76 27.86 -2.36 -8.02
N ILE A 77 28.96 -2.19 -8.77
CA ILE A 77 29.12 -1.35 -9.97
C ILE A 77 28.13 -0.16 -10.08
N ASP A 78 28.31 0.90 -9.28
CA ASP A 78 27.63 2.20 -9.42
C ASP A 78 26.08 2.14 -9.66
N VAL A 79 25.39 1.09 -9.17
CA VAL A 79 23.92 0.96 -9.33
C VAL A 79 23.20 1.89 -8.37
N PHE A 80 23.69 1.98 -7.15
CA PHE A 80 23.18 2.85 -6.12
C PHE A 80 24.15 4.01 -5.93
N ARG A 81 23.62 5.22 -5.72
CA ARG A 81 24.47 6.35 -5.38
C ARG A 81 25.05 6.08 -3.99
N PRO A 82 26.36 6.27 -3.78
CA PRO A 82 26.93 6.09 -2.45
C PRO A 82 26.26 7.07 -1.48
N GLU A 83 25.59 6.51 -0.49
CA GLU A 83 24.90 7.28 0.54
C GLU A 83 25.90 7.83 1.56
N ILE A 84 25.57 9.00 2.10
CA ILE A 84 26.38 9.62 3.14
C ILE A 84 26.05 8.98 4.50
N ILE A 85 27.01 8.94 5.42
CA ILE A 85 26.78 8.37 6.77
C ILE A 85 25.53 8.93 7.48
N PRO A 86 25.20 10.24 7.39
CA PRO A 86 23.96 10.77 7.96
C PRO A 86 22.66 10.17 7.38
N ASP A 87 22.69 9.65 6.15
CA ASP A 87 21.55 9.06 5.46
C ASP A 87 21.17 7.73 6.11
N GLN A 88 22.14 6.82 6.15
CA GLN A 88 22.10 5.52 6.84
C GLN A 88 21.65 5.64 8.30
N PHE A 89 22.13 6.68 9.00
CA PHE A 89 21.69 6.97 10.36
C PHE A 89 20.21 7.40 10.41
N THR A 90 19.78 8.21 9.45
CA THR A 90 18.40 8.66 9.35
C THR A 90 17.47 7.50 9.00
N ASP A 91 17.82 6.64 8.04
CA ASP A 91 17.01 5.50 7.64
C ASP A 91 16.78 4.49 8.75
N LEU A 92 17.84 4.21 9.52
CA LEU A 92 17.73 3.38 10.71
C LEU A 92 16.78 4.01 11.75
N ILE A 93 16.91 5.31 12.02
CA ILE A 93 16.01 6.02 12.95
C ILE A 93 14.57 5.99 12.44
N ILE A 94 14.35 6.31 11.18
CA ILE A 94 13.03 6.42 10.56
C ILE A 94 12.36 5.04 10.51
N GLY A 95 13.11 3.97 10.19
CA GLY A 95 12.64 2.60 10.29
C GLY A 95 12.26 2.20 11.72
N LEU A 96 13.08 2.56 12.72
CA LEU A 96 12.73 2.33 14.12
C LEU A 96 11.47 3.11 14.53
N LEU A 97 11.30 4.34 14.07
CA LEU A 97 10.09 5.14 14.31
C LEU A 97 8.84 4.47 13.72
N GLY A 98 8.93 3.86 12.53
CA GLY A 98 7.87 3.03 11.95
C GLY A 98 7.49 1.85 12.85
N GLY A 99 8.49 1.14 13.37
CA GLY A 99 8.28 0.06 14.34
C GLY A 99 7.66 0.53 15.66
N LEU A 100 8.11 1.67 16.19
CA LEU A 100 7.55 2.29 17.39
C LEU A 100 6.09 2.72 17.18
N ALA A 101 5.76 3.28 16.02
CA ALA A 101 4.38 3.61 15.65
C ALA A 101 3.49 2.35 15.69
N ARG A 102 3.96 1.24 15.13
CA ARG A 102 3.23 -0.05 15.19
C ARG A 102 3.04 -0.55 16.62
N LEU A 103 4.06 -0.45 17.47
CA LEU A 103 3.98 -0.81 18.90
C LEU A 103 2.93 0.03 19.63
N LYS A 104 2.92 1.34 19.40
CA LYS A 104 1.94 2.27 20.00
C LYS A 104 0.51 1.92 19.57
N VAL A 105 0.31 1.59 18.29
CA VAL A 105 -0.97 1.08 17.77
C VAL A 105 -1.35 -0.21 18.48
N SER A 106 -0.44 -1.17 18.64
CA SER A 106 -0.68 -2.42 19.37
C SER A 106 -1.05 -2.21 20.84
N CYS A 107 -0.38 -1.30 21.56
CA CYS A 107 -0.71 -0.99 22.95
C CYS A 107 -2.07 -0.32 23.08
N ARG A 108 -2.39 0.63 22.18
CA ARG A 108 -3.74 1.23 22.11
C ARG A 108 -4.79 0.18 21.81
N GLN A 109 -4.56 -0.70 20.82
CA GLN A 109 -5.48 -1.79 20.50
C GLN A 109 -5.72 -2.71 21.70
N LYS A 110 -4.69 -3.05 22.49
CA LYS A 110 -4.87 -3.82 23.73
C LYS A 110 -5.70 -3.06 24.76
N ALA A 111 -5.42 -1.79 25.01
CA ALA A 111 -6.18 -0.98 25.96
C ALA A 111 -7.65 -0.79 25.52
N THR A 112 -7.87 -0.51 24.23
CA THR A 112 -9.20 -0.36 23.64
C THR A 112 -9.93 -1.70 23.52
N ARG A 113 -9.23 -2.83 23.34
CA ARG A 113 -9.80 -4.19 23.34
C ARG A 113 -10.53 -4.48 24.66
N TRP A 114 -9.97 -4.06 25.79
CA TRP A 114 -10.62 -4.19 27.10
C TRP A 114 -11.86 -3.30 27.23
N ARG A 115 -11.94 -2.18 26.49
CA ARG A 115 -13.05 -1.23 26.56
C ARG A 115 -14.15 -1.43 25.52
N LEU A 116 -13.83 -1.92 24.33
CA LEU A 116 -14.74 -2.01 23.17
C LEU A 116 -14.95 -3.45 22.67
N GLY A 117 -14.66 -4.49 23.47
CA GLY A 117 -14.99 -5.87 23.09
C GLY A 117 -14.23 -6.43 21.87
N GLY A 118 -13.02 -5.93 21.57
CA GLY A 118 -12.13 -6.55 20.58
C GLY A 118 -12.32 -6.15 19.11
N VAL A 119 -13.06 -5.09 18.80
CA VAL A 119 -13.51 -4.74 17.43
C VAL A 119 -12.42 -4.21 16.47
N TYR A 120 -11.26 -3.73 16.94
CA TYR A 120 -10.28 -3.01 16.08
C TYR A 120 -8.90 -3.66 16.01
N GLN A 121 -8.79 -4.91 15.54
CA GLN A 121 -7.50 -5.47 15.11
C GLN A 121 -7.41 -5.39 13.58
N PHE A 122 -6.28 -4.91 13.06
CA PHE A 122 -5.92 -5.17 11.66
C PHE A 122 -5.79 -6.67 11.52
N SER A 123 -6.80 -7.30 10.92
CA SER A 123 -6.75 -8.72 10.63
C SER A 123 -5.67 -8.95 9.57
N PRO A 124 -5.07 -10.15 9.52
CA PRO A 124 -4.24 -10.56 8.40
C PRO A 124 -4.94 -10.33 7.04
N ASP A 125 -6.27 -10.47 7.01
CA ASP A 125 -7.08 -10.21 5.82
C ASP A 125 -7.06 -8.73 5.42
N MET A 126 -7.15 -7.79 6.36
CA MET A 126 -7.04 -6.35 6.06
C MET A 126 -5.66 -5.98 5.53
N LEU A 127 -4.60 -6.62 6.03
CA LEU A 127 -3.24 -6.39 5.52
C LEU A 127 -3.08 -6.95 4.11
N ALA A 128 -3.65 -8.12 3.85
CA ALA A 128 -3.70 -8.71 2.52
C ALA A 128 -4.46 -7.81 1.54
N GLU A 129 -5.60 -7.24 1.97
CA GLU A 129 -6.38 -6.28 1.19
C GLU A 129 -5.62 -4.99 0.91
N LEU A 130 -4.95 -4.44 1.92
CA LEU A 130 -4.12 -3.24 1.76
C LEU A 130 -2.97 -3.52 0.79
N ALA A 131 -2.30 -4.66 0.91
CA ALA A 131 -1.22 -5.05 0.00
C ALA A 131 -1.72 -5.22 -1.45
N VAL A 132 -2.90 -5.81 -1.64
CA VAL A 132 -3.53 -5.92 -2.96
C VAL A 132 -3.89 -4.54 -3.51
N ALA A 133 -4.50 -3.68 -2.70
CA ALA A 133 -4.88 -2.33 -3.12
C ALA A 133 -3.67 -1.49 -3.55
N VAL A 134 -2.61 -1.49 -2.74
CA VAL A 134 -1.35 -0.78 -3.05
C VAL A 134 -0.67 -1.40 -4.27
N GLY A 135 -0.53 -2.73 -4.29
CA GLY A 135 0.12 -3.43 -5.41
C GLY A 135 -0.59 -3.18 -6.75
N MET A 136 -1.93 -3.27 -6.75
CA MET A 136 -2.73 -2.94 -7.93
C MET A 136 -2.56 -1.48 -8.33
N ALA A 137 -2.63 -0.53 -7.40
CA ALA A 137 -2.47 0.89 -7.69
C ALA A 137 -1.09 1.20 -8.27
N CYS A 138 -0.02 0.66 -7.69
CA CYS A 138 1.35 0.86 -8.18
C CYS A 138 1.53 0.27 -9.58
N ILE A 139 1.14 -1.00 -9.79
CA ILE A 139 1.22 -1.65 -11.11
C ILE A 139 0.45 -0.83 -12.13
N TRP A 140 -0.74 -0.38 -11.76
CA TRP A 140 -1.62 0.37 -12.62
C TRP A 140 -1.03 1.73 -13.00
N VAL A 141 -0.76 2.58 -12.02
CA VAL A 141 -0.28 3.95 -12.26
C VAL A 141 1.05 3.95 -13.02
N THR A 142 1.93 3.01 -12.72
CA THR A 142 3.23 2.86 -13.41
C THR A 142 3.05 2.36 -14.84
N TYR A 143 2.23 1.32 -15.06
CA TYR A 143 2.06 0.73 -16.39
C TYR A 143 1.41 1.69 -17.39
N TYR A 144 0.51 2.57 -16.94
CA TYR A 144 -0.20 3.52 -17.80
C TYR A 144 0.47 4.88 -17.91
N ASP A 145 1.63 5.06 -17.28
CA ASP A 145 2.37 6.33 -17.27
C ASP A 145 1.45 7.52 -16.94
N TYR A 146 0.67 7.37 -15.86
CA TYR A 146 -0.26 8.41 -15.42
C TYR A 146 0.48 9.73 -15.29
N THR A 147 0.05 10.73 -16.06
CA THR A 147 0.63 12.07 -15.97
C THR A 147 -0.49 13.07 -15.79
N TYR A 148 -0.52 13.77 -14.66
CA TYR A 148 -1.44 14.89 -14.44
C TYR A 148 -0.82 16.20 -14.91
N ASN A 149 -1.66 17.16 -15.25
CA ASN A 149 -1.25 18.53 -15.62
C ASN A 149 -0.52 19.30 -14.50
N VAL A 150 -0.63 18.86 -13.24
CA VAL A 150 0.05 19.46 -12.09
C VAL A 150 1.40 18.75 -11.87
N PRO A 151 2.55 19.40 -12.14
CA PRO A 151 3.87 18.75 -12.09
C PRO A 151 4.20 18.11 -10.74
N PHE A 152 3.74 18.73 -9.65
CA PHE A 152 3.96 18.24 -8.28
C PHE A 152 3.51 16.79 -8.06
N PHE A 153 2.45 16.33 -8.73
CA PHE A 153 1.93 14.97 -8.58
C PHE A 153 2.69 13.92 -9.38
N ASN A 154 3.55 14.35 -10.31
CA ASN A 154 4.27 13.45 -11.20
C ASN A 154 5.72 13.29 -10.71
N SER A 155 6.14 12.04 -10.63
CA SER A 155 7.55 11.66 -10.53
C SER A 155 7.90 10.76 -11.73
N PRO A 156 9.17 10.64 -12.12
CA PRO A 156 9.57 9.74 -13.21
C PRO A 156 9.00 8.32 -13.02
N GLY A 157 8.10 7.90 -13.92
CA GLY A 157 7.46 6.59 -13.90
C GLY A 157 6.34 6.39 -12.87
N LEU A 158 6.01 7.38 -12.03
CA LEU A 158 4.95 7.24 -11.02
C LEU A 158 4.24 8.58 -10.76
N ASN A 159 2.91 8.58 -10.88
CA ASN A 159 2.10 9.64 -10.31
C ASN A 159 1.69 9.28 -8.88
N TRP A 160 2.41 9.82 -7.90
CA TRP A 160 2.21 9.42 -6.50
C TRP A 160 0.83 9.81 -5.98
N PHE A 161 0.23 10.88 -6.51
CA PHE A 161 -1.12 11.29 -6.13
C PHE A 161 -2.17 10.28 -6.61
N ALA A 162 -2.13 9.92 -7.90
CA ALA A 162 -2.98 8.88 -8.47
C ALA A 162 -2.77 7.55 -7.74
N CYS A 163 -1.52 7.16 -7.49
CA CYS A 163 -1.19 5.91 -6.81
C CYS A 163 -1.77 5.87 -5.39
N THR A 164 -1.67 6.97 -4.65
CA THR A 164 -2.21 7.10 -3.30
C THR A 164 -3.74 7.02 -3.32
N LEU A 165 -4.39 7.78 -4.20
CA LEU A 165 -5.85 7.78 -4.32
C LEU A 165 -6.39 6.40 -4.72
N TRP A 166 -5.78 5.76 -5.73
CA TRP A 166 -6.16 4.41 -6.14
C TRP A 166 -5.96 3.39 -5.01
N SER A 167 -4.86 3.48 -4.26
CA SER A 167 -4.61 2.58 -3.12
C SER A 167 -5.69 2.72 -2.05
N LEU A 168 -6.01 3.95 -1.65
CA LEU A 168 -7.04 4.22 -0.65
C LEU A 168 -8.43 3.81 -1.16
N TRP A 169 -8.73 4.10 -2.41
CA TRP A 169 -9.99 3.77 -3.06
C TRP A 169 -10.21 2.27 -3.15
N LEU A 170 -9.25 1.51 -3.68
CA LEU A 170 -9.34 0.06 -3.78
C LEU A 170 -9.45 -0.61 -2.40
N PHE A 171 -8.72 -0.11 -1.40
CA PHE A 171 -8.85 -0.61 -0.03
C PHE A 171 -10.24 -0.36 0.56
N PHE A 172 -10.78 0.84 0.36
CA PHE A 172 -12.16 1.16 0.75
C PHE A 172 -13.18 0.23 0.08
N ILE A 173 -13.03 -0.02 -1.22
CA ILE A 173 -13.91 -0.94 -1.97
C ILE A 173 -13.84 -2.37 -1.44
N LEU A 174 -12.66 -2.86 -1.05
CA LEU A 174 -12.51 -4.17 -0.40
C LEU A 174 -13.24 -4.20 0.95
N CYS A 175 -13.20 -3.12 1.73
CA CYS A 175 -13.97 -3.00 2.98
C CYS A 175 -15.48 -3.03 2.73
N VAL A 176 -15.96 -2.28 1.72
CA VAL A 176 -17.38 -2.27 1.31
C VAL A 176 -17.82 -3.66 0.85
N TYR A 177 -16.98 -4.36 0.07
CA TYR A 177 -17.25 -5.73 -0.34
C TYR A 177 -17.40 -6.68 0.85
N ASN A 178 -16.47 -6.66 1.80
CA ASN A 178 -16.53 -7.51 2.99
C ASN A 178 -17.77 -7.21 3.83
N PHE A 179 -18.16 -5.94 3.94
CA PHE A 179 -19.39 -5.53 4.61
C PHE A 179 -20.63 -6.13 3.93
N TRP A 180 -20.74 -6.03 2.60
CA TRP A 180 -21.84 -6.65 1.87
C TRP A 180 -21.81 -8.18 1.94
N HIS A 181 -20.63 -8.79 1.90
CA HIS A 181 -20.48 -10.24 2.02
C HIS A 181 -20.94 -10.74 3.37
N TYR A 182 -20.64 -10.01 4.43
CA TYR A 182 -21.12 -10.28 5.78
C TYR A 182 -22.66 -10.19 5.86
N LEU A 183 -23.27 -9.17 5.25
CA LEU A 183 -24.72 -8.96 5.31
C LEU A 183 -25.53 -9.91 4.42
N LEU A 184 -25.07 -10.14 3.19
CA LEU A 184 -25.82 -10.84 2.16
C LEU A 184 -25.48 -12.33 2.08
N ASN A 185 -24.33 -12.75 2.62
CA ASN A 185 -23.81 -14.12 2.57
C ASN A 185 -23.79 -14.72 1.14
N SER A 186 -23.64 -13.88 0.11
CA SER A 186 -23.63 -14.27 -1.30
C SER A 186 -22.58 -13.47 -2.06
N THR A 187 -21.58 -14.17 -2.61
CA THR A 187 -20.46 -13.55 -3.35
C THR A 187 -20.96 -12.70 -4.51
N LEU A 188 -21.88 -13.22 -5.33
CA LEU A 188 -22.38 -12.53 -6.51
C LEU A 188 -23.17 -11.27 -6.15
N MET A 189 -24.06 -11.37 -5.15
CA MET A 189 -24.84 -10.21 -4.70
C MET A 189 -23.95 -9.14 -4.05
N SER A 190 -22.91 -9.56 -3.32
CA SER A 190 -21.94 -8.65 -2.70
C SER A 190 -21.10 -7.93 -3.74
N LEU A 191 -20.67 -8.62 -4.79
CA LEU A 191 -19.97 -8.01 -5.92
C LEU A 191 -20.86 -6.97 -6.63
N ALA A 192 -22.12 -7.33 -6.91
CA ALA A 192 -23.06 -6.40 -7.54
C ALA A 192 -23.30 -5.16 -6.67
N ALA A 193 -23.56 -5.34 -5.38
CA ALA A 193 -23.75 -4.24 -4.42
C ALA A 193 -22.51 -3.35 -4.30
N THR A 194 -21.32 -3.96 -4.27
CA THR A 194 -20.05 -3.22 -4.22
C THR A 194 -19.83 -2.42 -5.50
N TRP A 195 -20.12 -3.00 -6.67
CA TRP A 195 -19.99 -2.29 -7.94
C TRP A 195 -20.94 -1.09 -8.04
N LEU A 196 -22.18 -1.23 -7.54
CA LEU A 196 -23.16 -0.14 -7.45
C LEU A 196 -22.72 1.00 -6.53
N VAL A 197 -21.87 0.73 -5.53
CA VAL A 197 -21.24 1.78 -4.70
C VAL A 197 -20.00 2.34 -5.38
N TYR A 198 -19.14 1.46 -5.90
CA TYR A 198 -17.88 1.78 -6.56
C TYR A 198 -18.07 2.77 -7.70
N PHE A 199 -18.94 2.43 -8.65
CA PHE A 199 -18.94 3.12 -9.93
C PHE A 199 -19.47 4.57 -9.84
N PRO A 200 -20.58 4.85 -9.13
CA PRO A 200 -21.05 6.23 -8.93
C PRO A 200 -20.06 7.08 -8.13
N LEU A 201 -19.45 6.52 -7.09
CA LEU A 201 -18.47 7.25 -6.30
C LEU A 201 -17.18 7.52 -7.07
N LEU A 202 -16.72 6.58 -7.91
CA LEU A 202 -15.60 6.80 -8.82
C LEU A 202 -15.87 7.99 -9.74
N LEU A 203 -17.05 8.04 -10.37
CA LEU A 203 -17.45 9.17 -11.21
C LEU A 203 -17.55 10.48 -10.41
N LEU A 204 -18.03 10.43 -9.17
CA LEU A 204 -18.08 11.59 -8.29
C LEU A 204 -16.67 12.12 -7.99
N PHE A 205 -15.73 11.25 -7.60
CA PHE A 205 -14.36 11.66 -7.29
C PHE A 205 -13.61 12.17 -8.52
N GLU A 206 -13.76 11.51 -9.67
CA GLU A 206 -13.22 12.01 -10.94
C GLU A 206 -13.85 13.37 -11.32
N GLY A 207 -15.15 13.54 -11.09
CA GLY A 207 -15.84 14.82 -11.28
C GLY A 207 -15.30 15.93 -10.40
N ILE A 208 -15.04 15.65 -9.11
CA ILE A 208 -14.40 16.60 -8.19
C ILE A 208 -12.98 16.92 -8.68
N GLY A 209 -12.18 15.91 -9.00
CA GLY A 209 -10.82 16.09 -9.51
C GLY A 209 -10.78 16.95 -10.77
N TYR A 210 -11.65 16.65 -11.73
CA TYR A 210 -11.66 17.29 -13.04
C TYR A 210 -12.27 18.68 -13.03
N TYR A 211 -13.48 18.85 -12.46
CA TYR A 211 -14.24 20.09 -12.54
C TYR A 211 -13.95 21.07 -11.41
N ILE A 212 -13.56 20.60 -10.22
CA ILE A 212 -13.34 21.45 -9.04
C ILE A 212 -11.85 21.69 -8.82
N LEU A 213 -11.04 20.64 -8.87
CA LEU A 213 -9.59 20.73 -8.61
C LEU A 213 -8.76 21.00 -9.87
N GLU A 214 -9.39 20.97 -11.05
CA GLU A 214 -8.74 21.12 -12.36
C GLU A 214 -7.56 20.16 -12.60
N ILE A 215 -7.58 18.99 -11.94
CA ILE A 215 -6.61 17.92 -12.12
C ILE A 215 -7.04 17.13 -13.35
N ARG A 216 -6.21 17.17 -14.39
CA ARG A 216 -6.51 16.54 -15.69
C ARG A 216 -5.40 15.57 -16.06
N LEU A 217 -5.80 14.40 -16.52
CA LEU A 217 -4.88 13.47 -17.17
C LEU A 217 -4.41 14.09 -18.49
N VAL A 218 -3.09 14.17 -18.68
CA VAL A 218 -2.49 14.62 -19.93
C VAL A 218 -2.64 13.50 -20.95
N THR A 219 -3.66 13.58 -21.80
CA THR A 219 -3.93 12.59 -22.84
C THR A 219 -4.59 13.24 -24.05
N THR A 220 -4.35 12.67 -25.23
CA THR A 220 -5.00 13.04 -26.50
C THR A 220 -6.28 12.25 -26.77
N GLU A 221 -6.56 11.24 -25.94
CA GLU A 221 -7.70 10.34 -26.10
C GLU A 221 -9.02 10.97 -25.68
N SER A 222 -10.10 10.65 -26.38
CA SER A 222 -11.44 11.11 -26.04
C SER A 222 -11.91 10.52 -24.70
N PRO A 223 -12.52 11.31 -23.80
CA PRO A 223 -12.99 10.78 -22.53
C PRO A 223 -14.24 9.90 -22.70
N LEU A 224 -14.41 8.95 -21.80
CA LEU A 224 -15.66 8.21 -21.60
C LEU A 224 -16.52 8.87 -20.52
N MET A 225 -17.83 8.58 -20.58
CA MET A 225 -18.84 8.84 -19.56
C MET A 225 -18.77 10.23 -18.90
N PHE A 226 -19.60 11.15 -19.41
CA PHE A 226 -19.69 12.54 -18.94
C PHE A 226 -18.39 13.34 -19.06
N GLY A 227 -17.45 12.87 -19.88
CA GLY A 227 -16.16 13.54 -20.06
C GLY A 227 -15.20 13.34 -18.88
N LEU A 228 -15.39 12.30 -18.06
CA LEU A 228 -14.63 12.13 -16.81
C LEU A 228 -13.53 11.06 -16.91
N ILE A 229 -13.77 9.96 -17.62
CA ILE A 229 -12.81 8.85 -17.66
C ILE A 229 -11.91 9.05 -18.88
N HIS A 230 -10.78 9.70 -18.66
CA HIS A 230 -9.75 9.97 -19.66
C HIS A 230 -8.76 8.83 -19.81
N GLY A 231 -8.07 8.77 -20.95
CA GLY A 231 -6.89 7.93 -21.23
C GLY A 231 -7.14 6.77 -22.20
N THR A 232 -6.22 5.80 -22.23
CA THR A 232 -6.20 4.73 -23.24
C THR A 232 -7.42 3.80 -23.12
N PRO A 233 -7.80 3.04 -24.17
CA PRO A 233 -8.88 2.06 -24.08
C PRO A 233 -8.69 1.04 -22.95
N THR A 234 -7.46 0.60 -22.71
CA THR A 234 -7.16 -0.33 -21.62
C THR A 234 -7.34 0.34 -20.26
N LEU A 235 -6.96 1.62 -20.14
CA LEU A 235 -7.16 2.40 -18.92
C LEU A 235 -8.66 2.48 -18.58
N LYS A 236 -9.46 2.87 -19.57
CA LYS A 236 -10.93 2.92 -19.49
C LYS A 236 -11.54 1.57 -19.09
N GLY A 237 -11.05 0.47 -19.68
CA GLY A 237 -11.48 -0.88 -19.34
C GLY A 237 -11.28 -1.21 -17.86
N PHE A 238 -10.13 -0.85 -17.30
CA PHE A 238 -9.86 -1.07 -15.88
C PHE A 238 -10.73 -0.24 -14.95
N TYR A 239 -11.03 1.02 -15.26
CA TYR A 239 -12.00 1.80 -14.49
C TYR A 239 -13.32 1.06 -14.32
N LEU A 240 -13.73 0.25 -15.31
CA LEU A 240 -14.95 -0.54 -15.24
C LEU A 240 -14.79 -1.82 -14.41
N ILE A 241 -13.61 -2.45 -14.42
CA ILE A 241 -13.39 -3.78 -13.84
C ILE A 241 -12.55 -3.80 -12.55
N ALA A 242 -11.97 -2.69 -12.12
CA ALA A 242 -11.01 -2.65 -11.01
C ALA A 242 -11.59 -3.19 -9.70
N CYS A 243 -12.86 -2.92 -9.43
CA CYS A 243 -13.59 -3.47 -8.28
C CYS A 243 -13.57 -5.01 -8.28
N PHE A 244 -13.89 -5.64 -9.41
CA PHE A 244 -13.91 -7.11 -9.51
C PHE A 244 -12.50 -7.69 -9.40
N LEU A 245 -11.54 -7.04 -10.04
CA LEU A 245 -10.14 -7.47 -10.03
C LEU A 245 -9.55 -7.39 -8.61
N ALA A 246 -9.85 -6.33 -7.86
CA ALA A 246 -9.39 -6.18 -6.48
C ALA A 246 -9.95 -7.27 -5.56
N VAL A 247 -11.25 -7.56 -5.65
CA VAL A 247 -11.86 -8.64 -4.88
C VAL A 247 -11.24 -9.99 -5.24
N PHE A 248 -11.10 -10.29 -6.54
CA PHE A 248 -10.48 -11.54 -7.00
C PHE A 248 -9.04 -11.68 -6.48
N LEU A 249 -8.20 -10.66 -6.65
CA LEU A 249 -6.81 -10.68 -6.19
C LEU A 249 -6.71 -10.77 -4.66
N SER A 250 -7.62 -10.14 -3.92
CA SER A 250 -7.71 -10.29 -2.45
C SER A 250 -7.95 -11.74 -2.04
N TYR A 251 -8.89 -12.44 -2.68
CA TYR A 251 -9.12 -13.87 -2.41
C TYR A 251 -7.92 -14.73 -2.79
N ALA A 252 -7.33 -14.52 -3.97
CA ALA A 252 -6.17 -15.27 -4.42
C ALA A 252 -4.97 -15.07 -3.47
N PHE A 253 -4.70 -13.83 -3.06
CA PHE A 253 -3.59 -13.50 -2.18
C PHE A 253 -3.78 -14.08 -0.78
N LYS A 254 -4.99 -13.98 -0.20
CA LYS A 254 -5.31 -14.63 1.07
C LYS A 254 -5.18 -16.15 1.01
N ALA A 255 -5.61 -16.78 -0.08
CA ALA A 255 -5.45 -18.21 -0.30
C ALA A 255 -3.96 -18.60 -0.34
N ALA A 256 -3.13 -17.84 -1.06
CA ALA A 256 -1.69 -18.05 -1.10
C ALA A 256 -1.04 -17.91 0.29
N ILE A 257 -1.38 -16.86 1.05
CA ILE A 257 -0.91 -16.69 2.44
C ILE A 257 -1.29 -17.91 3.29
N LYS A 258 -2.53 -18.39 3.17
CA LYS A 258 -3.03 -19.54 3.93
C LYS A 258 -2.28 -20.83 3.57
N MET A 259 -1.91 -21.02 2.30
CA MET A 259 -1.11 -22.17 1.86
C MET A 259 0.33 -22.10 2.39
N CYS A 260 0.95 -20.93 2.39
CA CYS A 260 2.32 -20.74 2.87
C CYS A 260 2.42 -20.78 4.40
N PHE A 261 1.38 -20.35 5.12
CA PHE A 261 1.38 -20.21 6.58
C PHE A 261 0.18 -20.92 7.25
N PRO A 262 0.04 -22.25 7.14
CA PRO A 262 -1.13 -22.98 7.64
C PRO A 262 -1.31 -22.92 9.16
N LYS A 263 -0.22 -22.66 9.92
CA LYS A 263 -0.26 -22.49 11.39
C LYS A 263 -0.60 -21.07 11.84
N ALA A 264 -0.59 -20.09 10.93
CA ALA A 264 -0.95 -18.70 11.21
C ALA A 264 -2.44 -18.44 11.03
N GLN A 265 -3.28 -19.50 11.00
CA GLN A 265 -4.73 -19.35 11.00
C GLN A 265 -5.09 -18.38 12.14
N PRO A 266 -5.74 -17.24 11.84
CA PRO A 266 -6.39 -16.50 12.90
C PRO A 266 -7.27 -17.51 13.63
N ILE A 267 -7.33 -17.41 14.96
CA ILE A 267 -8.40 -18.05 15.73
C ILE A 267 -9.65 -17.36 15.21
N LEU A 268 -10.14 -17.84 14.06
CA LEU A 268 -11.36 -17.42 13.43
C LEU A 268 -12.38 -17.56 14.53
N TRP A 269 -13.18 -16.52 14.68
CA TRP A 269 -14.41 -16.48 15.46
C TRP A 269 -15.39 -17.54 14.95
N LYS A 270 -14.97 -18.81 14.96
CA LYS A 270 -15.85 -19.96 14.83
C LYS A 270 -16.74 -19.89 16.06
N ASP A 271 -17.95 -19.47 15.80
CA ASP A 271 -19.12 -19.78 16.61
C ASP A 271 -19.23 -19.06 17.96
N GLN A 272 -18.84 -17.79 18.04
CA GLN A 272 -19.71 -16.87 18.79
C GLN A 272 -20.91 -16.55 17.87
N LYS A 273 -21.80 -17.52 17.71
CA LYS A 273 -23.21 -17.19 17.56
C LYS A 273 -23.55 -16.37 18.80
N ILE A 274 -23.44 -15.05 18.69
CA ILE A 274 -24.06 -14.15 19.65
C ILE A 274 -25.53 -14.52 19.53
N GLY A 275 -25.99 -15.35 20.48
CA GLY A 275 -27.39 -15.67 20.62
C GLY A 275 -28.09 -14.37 20.92
N PHE A 276 -28.52 -13.67 19.87
CA PHE A 276 -29.66 -12.78 19.98
C PHE A 276 -30.84 -13.71 20.24
N ASN A 277 -31.03 -14.06 21.51
CA ASN A 277 -32.30 -14.59 21.97
C ASN A 277 -33.32 -13.48 21.68
N SER A 278 -34.01 -13.62 20.57
CA SER A 278 -35.23 -12.89 20.23
C SER A 278 -36.35 -13.26 21.19
#